data_AF-A0AAJ6J6M3-F1
#
_entry.id   AF-A0AAJ6J6M3-F1
#
_cell.length_a   1.000
_cell.length_b   1.000
_cell.length_c   1.000
_cell.angle_alpha   90.00
_cell.angle_beta   90.00
_cell.angle_gamma   90.00
#
_symmetry.space_group_name_H-M   'P 1'
#
loop_
_entity.id
_entity.type
_entity.pdbx_description
1 polymer ?
#
loop_
_entity_poly.entity_id
_entity_poly.type
_entity_poly.pdbx_seq_one_letter_code
_entity_poly.pdbx_strand_id
1 'polypeptide(L)'
;MADVIVVLKRRGIAARYLYQSGNIVYNRNSFRPREQCKPGPPERWIRKVGAFEPVISPELFAKAQAIIAARKRTKGLSSEEMLKRFRILLQRKGRFSRDIIRVAPEVSIPALYQFRFGSLRNAYQLISYFSKWN
;
A
#
# COMPACT_ATOMS: atom_id res chain seq x y z
N MET A 1 25.95 12.03 -8.13
CA MET A 1 24.80 11.10 -7.92
C MET A 1 24.02 11.38 -6.63
N ALA A 2 24.63 11.91 -5.56
CA ALA A 2 23.92 12.35 -4.36
C ALA A 2 23.04 13.60 -4.58
N ASP A 3 23.43 14.49 -5.50
CA ASP A 3 22.77 15.79 -5.70
C ASP A 3 21.32 15.69 -6.16
N VAL A 4 21.00 14.75 -7.06
CA VAL A 4 19.62 14.59 -7.55
C VAL A 4 18.69 14.14 -6.42
N ILE A 5 19.16 13.23 -5.55
CA ILE A 5 18.35 12.70 -4.43
C ILE A 5 18.13 13.79 -3.37
N VAL A 6 19.17 14.58 -3.06
CA VAL A 6 19.09 15.71 -2.11
C VAL A 6 18.17 16.81 -2.65
N VAL A 7 18.27 17.15 -3.94
CA VAL A 7 17.41 18.14 -4.60
C VAL A 7 15.95 17.69 -4.64
N LEU A 8 15.68 16.40 -4.89
CA LEU A 8 14.32 15.86 -4.92
C LEU A 8 13.67 15.79 -3.52
N LYS A 9 14.44 15.46 -2.48
CA LYS A 9 13.96 15.52 -1.08
C LYS A 9 13.68 16.95 -0.62
N ARG A 10 14.55 17.92 -0.95
CA ARG A 10 14.37 19.35 -0.59
C ARG A 10 13.13 19.99 -1.25
N ARG A 11 12.65 19.47 -2.38
CA ARG A 11 11.49 19.99 -3.11
C ARG A 11 10.14 19.35 -2.73
N GLY A 12 10.08 18.57 -1.65
CA GLY A 12 8.81 18.01 -1.17
C GLY A 12 8.15 16.98 -2.11
N ILE A 13 8.94 16.34 -2.99
CA ILE A 13 8.44 15.40 -3.98
C ILE A 13 8.15 14.06 -3.31
N ALA A 14 6.87 13.67 -3.24
CA ALA A 14 6.40 12.41 -2.68
C ALA A 14 6.83 11.20 -3.55
N ALA A 15 8.08 10.80 -3.42
CA ALA A 15 8.66 9.62 -4.04
C ALA A 15 8.38 8.37 -3.18
N ARG A 16 7.11 7.98 -3.01
CA ARG A 16 6.78 6.84 -2.12
C ARG A 16 6.92 5.46 -2.77
N TYR A 17 6.87 5.36 -4.10
CA TYR A 17 6.82 4.04 -4.80
C TYR A 17 7.86 3.87 -5.93
N LEU A 18 8.67 4.89 -6.19
CA LEU A 18 9.57 4.94 -7.35
C LEU A 18 10.88 4.18 -7.09
N TYR A 19 11.33 4.17 -5.84
CA TYR A 19 12.62 3.58 -5.46
C TYR A 19 12.69 2.06 -5.64
N GLN A 20 11.57 1.36 -5.68
CA GLN A 20 11.58 -0.11 -5.63
C GLN A 20 11.83 -0.77 -6.99
N SER A 21 11.52 -0.10 -8.11
CA SER A 21 11.63 -0.68 -9.45
C SER A 21 12.79 -0.11 -10.29
N GLY A 22 13.67 0.71 -9.70
CA GLY A 22 14.71 1.43 -10.46
C GLY A 22 14.17 2.59 -11.30
N ASN A 23 12.87 2.88 -11.24
CA ASN A 23 12.21 3.85 -12.11
C ASN A 23 12.01 5.19 -11.40
N ILE A 24 12.36 6.29 -12.05
CA ILE A 24 12.07 7.64 -11.54
C ILE A 24 10.94 8.25 -12.37
N VAL A 25 9.87 8.67 -11.70
CA VAL A 25 8.82 9.51 -12.30
C VAL A 25 8.75 10.81 -11.52
N TYR A 26 9.09 11.92 -12.16
CA TYR A 26 9.03 13.25 -11.54
C TYR A 26 8.11 14.18 -12.34
N ASN A 27 7.87 15.38 -11.78
CA ASN A 27 6.93 16.36 -12.33
C ASN A 27 5.44 15.93 -12.34
N ARG A 28 5.05 15.04 -11.41
CA ARG A 28 3.63 14.65 -11.22
C ARG A 28 2.78 15.79 -10.67
N ASN A 29 3.38 16.60 -9.80
CA ASN A 29 2.79 17.77 -9.20
C ASN A 29 3.75 18.93 -9.45
N SER A 30 3.30 19.97 -10.13
CA SER A 30 4.08 21.20 -10.30
C SER A 30 3.63 22.22 -9.27
N PHE A 31 4.58 22.86 -8.59
CA PHE A 31 4.32 24.02 -7.74
C PHE A 31 5.12 25.22 -8.27
N ARG A 32 4.46 26.38 -8.34
CA ARG A 32 5.17 27.66 -8.33
C ARG A 32 5.23 28.13 -6.87
N PRO A 33 6.30 28.83 -6.45
CA PRO A 33 6.34 29.41 -5.12
C PRO A 33 5.08 30.26 -4.86
N ARG A 34 4.43 30.04 -3.70
CA ARG A 34 3.16 30.67 -3.28
C ARG A 34 1.87 30.21 -3.98
N GLU A 35 1.90 29.24 -4.89
CA GLU A 35 0.68 28.70 -5.52
C GLU A 35 0.29 27.31 -4.97
N GLN A 36 -1.01 27.03 -4.99
CA GLN A 36 -1.54 25.72 -4.61
C GLN A 36 -1.05 24.62 -5.57
N CYS A 37 -0.68 23.47 -5.00
CA CYS A 37 -0.19 22.31 -5.72
C CYS A 37 -1.28 21.73 -6.63
N LYS A 38 -1.14 21.89 -7.96
CA LYS A 38 -2.04 21.30 -8.96
C LYS A 38 -1.44 20.03 -9.55
N PRO A 39 -2.24 18.97 -9.80
CA PRO A 39 -1.79 17.82 -10.56
C PRO A 39 -1.30 18.26 -11.95
N GLY A 40 -0.07 17.90 -12.31
CA GLY A 40 0.47 18.22 -13.62
C GLY A 40 -0.11 17.29 -14.70
N PRO A 41 -0.34 17.78 -15.92
CA PRO A 41 -0.83 16.95 -17.02
C PRO A 41 0.12 15.75 -17.28
N PRO A 42 -0.40 14.55 -17.58
CA PRO A 42 0.40 13.33 -17.76
C PRO A 42 1.53 13.46 -18.78
N GLU A 43 1.33 14.31 -19.80
CA GLU A 43 2.27 14.59 -20.88
C GLU A 43 3.55 15.28 -20.37
N ARG A 44 3.47 15.95 -19.22
CA ARG A 44 4.63 16.60 -18.56
C ARG A 44 5.35 15.67 -17.59
N TRP A 45 4.88 14.45 -17.39
CA TRP A 45 5.52 13.50 -16.49
C TRP A 45 6.76 12.93 -17.16
N ILE A 46 7.93 13.22 -16.59
CA ILE A 46 9.17 12.65 -17.09
C ILE A 46 9.39 11.32 -16.37
N ARG A 47 9.46 10.24 -17.16
CA ARG A 47 9.67 8.87 -16.69
C ARG A 47 11.04 8.39 -17.17
N LYS A 48 11.93 8.08 -16.24
CA LYS A 48 13.20 7.41 -16.53
C LYS A 48 13.14 5.98 -16.01
N VAL A 49 13.11 5.02 -16.93
CA VAL A 49 13.15 3.59 -16.62
C VAL A 49 14.59 3.18 -16.33
N GLY A 50 14.83 2.39 -15.28
CA GLY A 50 16.18 1.93 -14.93
C GLY A 50 17.16 3.05 -14.58
N ALA A 51 16.68 4.12 -13.95
CA ALA A 51 17.50 5.26 -13.55
C ALA A 51 18.57 4.90 -12.49
N PHE A 52 18.36 3.80 -11.76
CA PHE A 52 19.30 3.22 -10.79
C PHE A 52 18.99 1.73 -10.63
N GLU A 53 19.93 0.99 -10.03
CA GLU A 53 19.76 -0.43 -9.74
C GLU A 53 18.57 -0.64 -8.78
N PRO A 54 17.61 -1.52 -9.13
CA PRO A 54 16.40 -1.68 -8.35
C PRO A 54 16.72 -2.26 -6.96
N VAL A 55 16.23 -1.57 -5.91
CA VAL A 55 16.43 -1.99 -4.51
C VAL A 55 15.77 -3.33 -4.21
N ILE A 56 14.75 -3.71 -4.97
CA ILE A 56 14.08 -5.01 -4.87
C ILE A 56 13.97 -5.67 -6.25
N SER A 57 13.93 -7.00 -6.28
CA SER A 57 13.81 -7.72 -7.54
C SER A 57 12.50 -7.37 -8.27
N PRO A 58 12.51 -7.27 -9.61
CA PRO A 58 11.31 -6.99 -10.40
C PRO A 58 10.17 -7.99 -10.13
N GLU A 59 10.50 -9.25 -9.90
CA GLU A 59 9.53 -10.30 -9.56
C GLU A 59 8.83 -10.04 -8.22
N LEU A 60 9.58 -9.64 -7.19
CA LEU A 60 9.01 -9.32 -5.88
C LEU A 60 8.11 -8.08 -5.97
N PHE A 61 8.54 -7.07 -6.74
CA PHE A 61 7.72 -5.90 -7.02
C PHE A 61 6.42 -6.28 -7.75
N ALA A 62 6.50 -7.13 -8.78
CA ALA A 62 5.34 -7.60 -9.53
C ALA A 62 4.35 -8.37 -8.63
N LYS A 63 4.85 -9.26 -7.74
CA LYS A 63 4.02 -9.95 -6.75
C LYS A 63 3.31 -8.97 -5.82
N ALA A 64 4.01 -7.95 -5.33
CA ALA A 64 3.42 -6.92 -4.48
C ALA A 64 2.32 -6.12 -5.23
N GLN A 65 2.57 -5.74 -6.48
CA GLN A 65 1.58 -5.05 -7.32
C GLN A 65 0.34 -5.91 -7.58
N ALA A 66 0.52 -7.21 -7.84
CA ALA A 66 -0.59 -8.14 -8.03
C ALA A 66 -1.49 -8.21 -6.78
N ILE A 67 -0.91 -8.30 -5.59
CA ILE A 67 -1.67 -8.29 -4.32
C ILE A 67 -2.45 -6.97 -4.16
N ILE A 68 -1.81 -5.82 -4.43
CA ILE A 68 -2.45 -4.51 -4.34
C ILE A 68 -3.61 -4.39 -5.34
N ALA A 69 -3.41 -4.85 -6.58
CA ALA A 69 -4.43 -4.85 -7.62
C ALA A 69 -5.62 -5.74 -7.24
N ALA A 70 -5.35 -6.97 -6.78
CA ALA A 70 -6.39 -7.90 -6.33
C ALA A 70 -7.18 -7.37 -5.14
N ARG A 71 -6.56 -6.57 -4.26
CA ARG A 71 -7.24 -5.89 -3.15
C ARG A 71 -8.11 -4.72 -3.54
N LYS A 72 -8.03 -4.19 -4.77
CA LYS A 72 -8.92 -3.08 -5.18
C LYS A 72 -10.40 -3.42 -4.99
N ARG A 73 -10.77 -4.70 -5.17
CA ARG A 73 -12.12 -5.23 -4.93
C ARG A 73 -12.59 -5.22 -3.47
N THR A 74 -11.69 -4.93 -2.52
CA THR A 74 -12.02 -4.81 -1.09
C THR A 74 -12.24 -3.36 -0.67
N LYS A 75 -12.14 -2.40 -1.59
CA LYS A 75 -12.52 -1.01 -1.34
C LYS A 75 -14.04 -0.92 -1.22
N GLY A 76 -14.52 -0.14 -0.26
CA GLY A 76 -15.95 0.12 -0.09
C GLY A 76 -16.77 -1.02 0.52
N LEU A 77 -16.14 -2.09 1.01
CA LEU A 77 -16.86 -3.16 1.73
C LEU A 77 -17.56 -2.59 2.98
N SER A 78 -18.72 -3.12 3.33
CA SER A 78 -19.38 -2.82 4.61
C SER A 78 -18.62 -3.46 5.78
N SER A 79 -18.97 -3.09 7.02
CA SER A 79 -18.38 -3.68 8.22
C SER A 79 -18.62 -5.19 8.27
N GLU A 80 -19.84 -5.61 7.94
CA GLU A 80 -20.31 -6.99 7.97
C GLU A 80 -19.59 -7.83 6.91
N GLU A 81 -19.47 -7.31 5.69
CA GLU A 81 -18.77 -7.98 4.60
C GLU A 81 -17.27 -8.11 4.89
N MET A 82 -16.67 -7.08 5.52
CA MET A 82 -15.28 -7.17 5.99
C MET A 82 -15.09 -8.30 7.00
N LEU A 83 -16.01 -8.48 7.95
CA LEU A 83 -15.97 -9.55 8.94
C LEU A 83 -16.25 -10.93 8.32
N LYS A 84 -17.19 -11.03 7.38
CA LYS A 84 -17.49 -12.27 6.63
C LYS A 84 -16.26 -12.79 5.90
N ARG A 85 -15.59 -11.93 5.14
CA ARG A 85 -14.33 -12.29 4.44
C ARG A 85 -13.22 -12.65 5.41
N PHE A 86 -13.19 -11.98 6.56
CA PHE A 86 -12.26 -12.32 7.64
C PHE A 86 -12.52 -13.74 8.16
N ARG A 87 -13.78 -14.13 8.43
CA ARG A 87 -14.12 -15.51 8.84
C ARG A 87 -13.70 -16.55 7.81
N ILE A 88 -13.92 -16.29 6.53
CA ILE A 88 -13.50 -17.18 5.44
C ILE A 88 -11.97 -17.35 5.42
N LEU A 89 -11.23 -16.25 5.58
CA LEU A 89 -9.77 -16.31 5.64
C LEU A 89 -9.28 -17.12 6.86
N LEU A 90 -9.95 -16.96 8.01
CA LEU A 90 -9.64 -17.71 9.22
C LEU A 90 -9.82 -19.21 9.00
N GLN A 91 -10.95 -19.62 8.43
CA GLN A 91 -11.24 -21.02 8.13
C GLN A 91 -10.18 -21.64 7.20
N ARG A 92 -9.68 -20.87 6.22
CA ARG A 92 -8.66 -21.35 5.28
C ARG A 92 -7.24 -21.42 5.85
N LYS A 93 -6.88 -20.53 6.78
CA LYS A 93 -5.51 -20.43 7.32
C LYS A 93 -5.34 -21.00 8.72
N GLY A 94 -6.42 -21.19 9.47
CA GLY A 94 -6.44 -21.68 10.85
C GLY A 94 -5.89 -20.70 11.90
N ARG A 95 -5.11 -19.69 11.49
CA ARG A 95 -4.51 -18.68 12.36
C ARG A 95 -4.47 -17.31 11.71
N PHE A 96 -4.47 -16.28 12.54
CA PHE A 96 -4.19 -14.91 12.11
C PHE A 96 -2.86 -14.39 12.62
N SER A 97 -2.13 -13.76 11.71
CA SER A 97 -1.09 -12.79 12.03
C SER A 97 -1.27 -11.57 11.15
N ARG A 98 -0.69 -10.43 11.58
CA ARG A 98 -0.69 -9.21 10.78
C ARG A 98 -0.06 -9.44 9.40
N ASP A 99 0.94 -10.30 9.30
CA ASP A 99 1.61 -10.65 8.05
C ASP A 99 0.72 -11.47 7.12
N ILE A 100 0.00 -12.47 7.65
CA ILE A 100 -0.97 -13.26 6.88
C ILE A 100 -2.03 -12.32 6.28
N ILE A 101 -2.58 -11.40 7.07
CA ILE A 101 -3.59 -10.44 6.60
C ILE A 101 -2.97 -9.50 5.56
N ARG A 102 -1.72 -9.08 5.74
CA ARG A 102 -1.00 -8.18 4.82
C ARG A 102 -0.69 -8.84 3.47
N VAL A 103 -0.61 -10.15 3.37
CA VAL A 103 -0.42 -10.86 2.09
C VAL A 103 -1.70 -11.41 1.47
N ALA A 104 -2.79 -11.54 2.24
CA ALA A 104 -4.07 -12.06 1.77
C ALA A 104 -4.85 -11.05 0.88
N PRO A 105 -4.98 -11.25 -0.45
CA PRO A 105 -5.70 -10.33 -1.33
C PRO A 105 -7.23 -10.31 -1.14
N GLU A 106 -7.79 -11.29 -0.44
CA GLU A 106 -9.23 -11.44 -0.20
C GLU A 106 -9.81 -10.51 0.87
N VAL A 107 -8.95 -10.00 1.75
CA VAL A 107 -9.34 -9.15 2.88
C VAL A 107 -8.76 -7.75 2.75
N SER A 108 -9.43 -6.81 3.41
CA SER A 108 -8.95 -5.44 3.52
C SER A 108 -7.63 -5.35 4.28
N ILE A 109 -6.93 -4.24 4.13
CA ILE A 109 -5.67 -4.02 4.86
C ILE A 109 -5.90 -3.96 6.38
N PRO A 110 -4.93 -4.38 7.21
CA PRO A 110 -5.05 -4.35 8.67
C PRO A 110 -5.45 -2.97 9.23
N ALA A 111 -4.96 -1.89 8.62
CA ALA A 111 -5.27 -0.52 9.02
C ALA A 111 -6.76 -0.19 8.88
N LEU A 112 -7.47 -0.76 7.91
CA LEU A 112 -8.91 -0.50 7.74
C LEU A 112 -9.73 -1.19 8.83
N TYR A 113 -9.32 -2.38 9.28
CA TYR A 113 -9.93 -3.03 10.44
C TYR A 113 -9.70 -2.23 11.71
N GLN A 114 -8.50 -1.68 11.91
CA GLN A 114 -8.22 -0.80 13.05
C GLN A 114 -9.08 0.47 13.01
N PHE A 115 -9.16 1.13 11.86
CA PHE A 115 -9.97 2.33 11.69
C PHE A 115 -11.46 2.08 11.98
N ARG A 116 -12.00 0.95 11.50
CA ARG A 116 -13.44 0.67 11.56
C ARG A 116 -13.92 0.01 12.85
N PHE A 117 -13.07 -0.80 13.48
CA PHE A 117 -13.39 -1.56 14.69
C PHE A 117 -12.60 -1.07 15.93
N GLY A 118 -11.85 0.02 15.79
CA GLY A 118 -10.97 0.59 16.82
C GLY A 118 -9.63 -0.15 16.97
N SER A 119 -9.66 -1.49 16.93
CA SER A 119 -8.44 -2.30 16.96
C SER A 119 -8.58 -3.58 16.15
N LEU A 120 -7.43 -4.15 15.73
CA LEU A 120 -7.44 -5.45 15.06
C LEU A 120 -7.89 -6.58 16.01
N ARG A 121 -7.66 -6.40 17.32
CA ARG A 121 -8.12 -7.34 18.36
C ARG A 121 -9.65 -7.32 18.48
N ASN A 122 -10.28 -6.16 18.39
CA ASN A 122 -11.73 -6.03 18.40
C ASN A 122 -12.32 -6.73 17.17
N ALA A 123 -11.70 -6.56 15.99
CA ALA A 123 -12.10 -7.28 14.79
C ALA A 123 -12.00 -8.80 14.93
N TYR A 124 -10.99 -9.31 15.67
CA TYR A 124 -10.88 -10.73 16.01
C TYR A 124 -11.98 -11.20 16.98
N GLN A 125 -12.30 -10.40 17.99
CA GLN A 125 -13.38 -10.72 18.93
C GLN A 125 -14.75 -10.81 18.23
N LEU A 126 -15.02 -9.92 17.27
CA LEU A 126 -16.27 -9.93 16.48
C LEU A 126 -16.44 -11.18 15.59
N ILE A 127 -15.37 -11.93 15.36
CA ILE A 127 -15.39 -13.22 14.66
C ILE A 127 -15.13 -14.40 15.60
N SER A 128 -15.25 -14.18 16.91
CA SER A 128 -15.01 -15.18 17.96
C SER A 128 -13.61 -15.80 17.91
N TYR A 129 -12.63 -15.07 17.37
CA TYR A 129 -11.23 -15.48 17.35
C TYR A 129 -10.49 -14.85 18.53
N PHE A 130 -10.16 -15.67 19.52
CA PHE A 130 -9.31 -15.27 20.62
C PHE A 130 -7.88 -15.65 20.27
N SER A 131 -7.06 -14.65 19.95
CA SER A 131 -5.61 -14.85 19.77
C SER A 131 -5.04 -15.33 21.11
N LYS A 132 -4.82 -16.64 21.22
CA LYS A 132 -4.03 -17.27 22.26
C LYS A 132 -2.59 -16.85 22.02
N TRP A 133 -2.17 -15.80 22.73
CA TRP A 133 -0.77 -15.45 22.81
C TRP A 133 -0.09 -16.46 23.75
N ASN A 134 0.92 -17.14 23.23
CA ASN A 134 2.07 -17.62 23.97
C ASN A 134 3.28 -16.94 23.32
#